data_AF-U6DVF8-F1
#
_entry.id   AF-U6DVF8-F1
#
_cell.length_a   1.000
_cell.length_b   1.000
_cell.length_c   1.000
_cell.angle_alpha   90.00
_cell.angle_beta   90.00
_cell.angle_gamma   90.00
#
_symmetry.space_group_name_H-M   'P 1'
#
loop_
_entity.id
_entity.type
_entity.pdbx_description
1 polymer ?
#
loop_
_entity_poly.entity_id
_entity_poly.type
_entity_poly.pdbx_seq_one_letter_code
_entity_poly.pdbx_strand_id
1 'polypeptide(L)' 'TESDENGQAENFSMDPQLERQVETIRNLVDSYMSIINKCIRDLIPKTIMHLMINNVKDFINSELLAQLYSSEDQNTLME' A
#
# COMPACT_ATOMS: atom_id res chain seq x y z
N THR A 1 8.09 -45.21 25.92
CA THR A 1 7.88 -43.98 26.71
C THR A 1 7.48 -42.83 25.79
N GLU A 2 6.53 -43.06 24.87
CA GLU A 2 6.21 -42.14 23.76
C GLU A 2 4.72 -41.75 23.74
N SER A 3 4.04 -41.83 24.89
CA SER A 3 2.59 -41.59 24.97
C SER A 3 2.20 -40.33 25.76
N ASP A 4 3.16 -39.55 26.28
CA ASP A 4 2.90 -38.41 27.17
C ASP A 4 3.06 -37.02 26.53
N GLU A 5 3.64 -36.91 25.31
CA GLU A 5 3.83 -35.60 24.66
C GLU A 5 2.60 -35.13 23.85
N ASN A 6 1.78 -36.06 23.35
CA ASN A 6 0.60 -35.72 22.55
C ASN A 6 -0.60 -35.23 23.39
N GLY A 7 -0.57 -35.45 24.71
CA GLY A 7 -1.62 -34.97 25.64
C GLY A 7 -1.42 -33.54 26.15
N GLN A 8 -0.23 -32.96 26.00
CA GLN A 8 0.05 -31.58 26.44
C GLN A 8 -0.39 -30.54 25.42
N ALA A 9 -0.27 -30.82 24.11
CA ALA A 9 -0.70 -29.89 23.06
C ALA A 9 -2.22 -29.64 23.05
N GLU A 10 -3.03 -30.67 23.34
CA GLU A 10 -4.48 -30.52 23.47
C GLU A 10 -4.89 -29.75 24.74
N ASN A 11 -4.08 -29.81 25.81
CA ASN A 11 -4.33 -29.05 27.04
C ASN A 11 -4.00 -27.54 26.92
N PHE A 12 -3.07 -27.15 26.03
CA PHE A 12 -2.84 -25.72 25.73
C PHE A 12 -3.98 -25.08 24.94
N SER A 13 -4.72 -25.88 24.16
CA SER A 13 -5.86 -25.42 23.34
C SER A 13 -7.07 -24.97 24.17
N MET A 14 -7.09 -25.24 25.48
CA MET A 14 -8.25 -25.03 26.35
C MET A 14 -7.89 -24.22 27.61
N ASP A 15 -6.95 -23.26 27.50
CA ASP A 15 -6.78 -22.24 28.53
C ASP A 15 -7.66 -21.02 28.21
N PRO A 16 -8.74 -20.78 28.97
CA PRO A 16 -9.64 -19.62 28.76
C PRO A 16 -8.90 -18.27 28.85
N GLN A 17 -7.78 -18.21 29.57
CA GLN A 17 -6.96 -17.01 29.64
C GLN A 17 -6.22 -16.75 28.32
N LEU A 18 -5.63 -17.79 27.73
CA LEU A 18 -4.94 -17.70 26.45
C LEU A 18 -5.93 -17.32 25.34
N GLU A 19 -7.12 -17.91 25.31
CA GLU A 19 -8.16 -17.57 24.32
C GLU A 19 -8.54 -16.08 24.38
N ARG A 20 -8.73 -15.53 25.58
CA ARG A 20 -9.01 -14.10 25.78
C ARG A 20 -7.85 -13.20 25.33
N GLN A 21 -6.60 -13.62 25.58
CA GLN A 21 -5.43 -12.87 25.12
C GLN A 21 -5.33 -12.87 23.60
N VAL A 22 -5.53 -14.01 22.95
CA VAL A 22 -5.54 -14.11 21.49
C VAL A 22 -6.63 -13.22 20.90
N GLU A 23 -7.84 -13.22 21.48
CA GLU A 23 -8.91 -12.35 21.04
C GLU A 23 -8.58 -10.86 21.21
N THR A 24 -7.91 -10.49 22.31
CA THR A 24 -7.41 -9.12 22.50
C THR A 24 -6.40 -8.74 21.39
N ILE A 25 -5.49 -9.65 21.05
CA ILE A 25 -4.50 -9.43 19.99
C ILE A 25 -5.18 -9.28 18.64
N ARG A 26 -6.16 -10.12 18.29
CA ARG A 26 -6.92 -10.00 17.03
C ARG A 26 -7.58 -8.62 16.91
N ASN A 27 -8.27 -8.17 17.96
CA ASN A 27 -8.93 -6.87 17.97
C ASN A 27 -7.94 -5.71 17.80
N LEU A 28 -6.75 -5.80 18.40
CA LEU A 28 -5.69 -4.80 18.22
C LEU A 28 -5.14 -4.79 16.79
N VAL A 29 -4.90 -5.98 16.21
CA VAL A 29 -4.44 -6.12 14.83
C VAL A 29 -5.47 -5.56 13.86
N ASP A 30 -6.76 -5.89 14.02
CA ASP A 30 -7.83 -5.41 13.16
C ASP A 30 -7.97 -3.88 13.23
N SER A 31 -7.88 -3.31 14.43
CA SER A 31 -7.88 -1.86 14.63
C SER A 31 -6.69 -1.19 13.93
N TYR A 32 -5.49 -1.74 14.11
CA TYR A 32 -4.28 -1.23 13.46
C TYR A 32 -4.37 -1.31 11.94
N MET A 33 -4.86 -2.44 11.40
CA MET A 33 -4.99 -2.64 9.97
C MET A 33 -6.07 -1.75 9.36
N SER A 34 -7.13 -1.43 10.10
CA SER A 34 -8.12 -0.42 9.70
C SER A 34 -7.50 0.97 9.53
N ILE A 35 -6.62 1.38 10.44
CA ILE A 35 -5.89 2.66 10.35
C ILE A 35 -4.96 2.65 9.14
N ILE A 36 -4.16 1.60 8.97
CA ILE A 36 -3.27 1.44 7.81
C ILE A 36 -4.06 1.53 6.50
N ASN A 37 -5.17 0.81 6.39
CA ASN A 37 -6.00 0.82 5.19
C ASN A 37 -6.60 2.21 4.91
N LYS A 38 -6.94 2.99 5.95
CA LYS A 38 -7.34 4.39 5.78
C LYS A 38 -6.18 5.23 5.24
N CYS A 39 -4.98 5.08 5.80
CA CYS A 39 -3.79 5.79 5.34
C CYS A 39 -3.43 5.46 3.89
N ILE A 40 -3.46 4.17 3.50
CA ILE A 40 -3.16 3.75 2.12
C ILE A 40 -4.16 4.36 1.15
N ARG A 41 -5.48 4.28 1.46
CA ARG A 41 -6.52 4.84 0.60
C ARG A 41 -6.44 6.37 0.43
N ASP A 42 -5.89 7.08 1.42
CA ASP A 42 -5.70 8.52 1.35
C ASP A 42 -4.38 8.90 0.66
N LEU A 43 -3.29 8.20 0.98
CA LEU A 43 -1.95 8.56 0.54
C LEU A 43 -1.68 8.18 -0.91
N ILE A 44 -2.12 6.99 -1.36
CA ILE A 44 -1.83 6.51 -2.72
C ILE A 44 -2.40 7.46 -3.79
N PRO A 45 -3.67 7.91 -3.73
CA PRO A 45 -4.17 8.88 -4.70
C PRO A 45 -3.41 10.20 -4.68
N LYS A 46 -2.99 10.69 -3.50
CA LYS A 46 -2.18 11.91 -3.37
C LYS A 46 -0.80 11.75 -3.99
N THR A 47 -0.16 10.60 -3.79
CA THR A 47 1.13 10.29 -4.39
C THR A 47 1.04 10.23 -5.91
N ILE A 48 0.03 9.56 -6.48
CA ILE A 48 -0.18 9.51 -7.94
C ILE A 48 -0.45 10.91 -8.49
N MET A 49 -1.31 11.68 -7.82
CA MET A 49 -1.61 13.05 -8.23
C MET A 49 -0.35 13.91 -8.27
N HIS A 50 0.46 13.87 -7.21
CA HIS A 50 1.63 14.72 -7.11
C HIS A 50 2.75 14.30 -8.06
N LEU A 51 3.09 13.01 -8.09
CA LEU A 51 4.26 12.53 -8.82
C LEU A 51 4.00 12.31 -10.31
N MET A 52 2.78 11.93 -10.68
CA MET A 52 2.48 11.56 -12.06
C MET A 52 1.63 12.63 -12.74
N ILE A 53 0.46 12.96 -12.17
CA ILE A 53 -0.50 13.84 -12.85
C ILE A 53 0.03 15.27 -12.91
N ASN A 54 0.44 15.84 -11.77
CA ASN A 54 0.94 17.20 -11.72
C ASN A 54 2.25 17.33 -12.50
N ASN A 55 3.15 16.36 -12.40
CA ASN A 55 4.39 16.36 -13.16
C ASN A 55 4.15 16.37 -14.68
N VAL A 56 3.27 15.50 -15.20
CA VAL A 56 2.90 15.49 -16.63
C VAL A 56 2.21 16.77 -17.04
N LYS A 57 1.32 17.31 -16.21
CA LYS A 57 0.67 18.60 -16.45
C LYS A 57 1.72 19.72 -16.59
N ASP A 58 2.68 19.77 -15.68
CA ASP A 58 3.72 20.80 -15.69
C ASP A 58 4.64 20.67 -16.90
N PHE A 59 4.99 19.43 -17.27
CA PHE A 59 5.73 19.12 -18.50
C PHE A 59 5.01 19.61 -19.76
N ILE A 60 3.72 19.30 -19.90
CA ILE A 60 2.91 19.75 -21.05
C ILE A 60 2.87 21.28 -21.14
N ASN A 61 2.71 21.97 -20.00
CA ASN A 61 2.59 23.42 -19.99
C ASN A 61 3.92 24.15 -20.19
N SER A 62 5.03 23.57 -19.72
CA SER A 62 6.30 24.31 -19.60
C SER A 62 7.40 23.81 -20.54
N GLU A 63 7.42 22.52 -20.89
CA GLU A 63 8.54 21.89 -21.56
C GLU A 63 8.20 21.34 -22.95
N LEU A 64 6.98 20.83 -23.14
CA LEU A 64 6.57 20.15 -24.37
C LEU A 64 6.77 21.02 -25.62
N LEU A 65 6.40 22.30 -25.56
CA LEU A 65 6.52 23.20 -26.70
C LEU A 65 7.99 23.40 -27.10
N ALA A 66 8.87 23.60 -26.12
CA ALA A 66 10.29 23.74 -26.36
C ALA A 66 10.88 22.47 -26.97
N GLN A 67 10.46 21.29 -26.51
CA GLN A 67 10.90 20.02 -27.08
C GLN A 67 10.45 19.84 -28.53
N LEU A 68 9.19 20.16 -28.85
CA LEU A 68 8.68 20.07 -30.22
C LEU A 68 9.42 21.02 -31.17
N TYR A 69 9.71 22.25 -30.74
CA TYR A 69 10.49 23.20 -31.56
C TYR A 69 11.99 22.88 -31.64
N SER A 70 12.52 22.11 -30.69
CA SER A 70 13.91 21.63 -30.75
C SER A 70 14.11 20.44 -31.69
N SER A 71 13.03 19.84 -32.19
CA SER A 71 13.12 18.71 -33.11
C SER A 71 13.58 19.17 -34.51
N GLU A 72 14.57 18.47 -35.07
CA GLU A 72 15.23 18.85 -36.34
C GLU A 72 14.29 18.78 -37.56
N ASP A 73 13.13 18.13 -37.44
CA ASP A 73 12.20 17.90 -38.54
C ASP A 73 10.86 18.65 -38.37
N GLN A 74 10.97 19.93 -38.00
CA GLN A 74 9.80 20.76 -37.71
C GLN A 74 8.88 20.95 -38.93
N ASN A 75 9.42 20.94 -40.15
CA ASN A 75 8.63 21.10 -41.38
C ASN A 75 7.74 19.88 -41.63
N THR A 76 8.29 18.66 -41.54
CA THR A 76 7.49 17.43 -41.68
C THR A 76 6.51 17.24 -40.53
N LEU A 77 6.82 17.77 -39.34
CA LEU A 77 5.92 17.73 -38.18
C LEU A 77 4.69 18.65 -38.33
N MET A 78 4.82 19.74 -39.09
CA MET A 78 3.78 20.75 -39.28
C MET A 78 2.98 20.61 -40.60
N GLU A 79 3.46 19.78 -41.54
CA GLU A 79 2.73 19.37 -42.75
C GLU A 79 1.69 18.27 -42.46
#